data_AF-A0A8X7SLM4-F1
#
_entry.id   AF-A0A8X7SLM4-F1
#
_cell.length_a   1.000
_cell.length_b   1.000
_cell.length_c   1.000
_cell.angle_alpha   90.00
_cell.angle_beta   90.00
_cell.angle_gamma   90.00
#
_symmetry.space_group_name_H-M   'P 1'
#
loop_
_entity.id
_entity.type
_entity.pdbx_description
1 polymer ?
#
loop_
_entity_poly.entity_id
_entity_poly.type
_entity_poly.pdbx_seq_one_letter_code
_entity_poly.pdbx_strand_id
1 'polypeptide(L)'
;MLIFRLLSPRDLCNLSSCCKSLCDIANSENFWLDQCEKVKVIPSSEIVQLRTGVSSYKALCRFLVEVMKPLVGVWVYQKPEFGNVVYVMPGFLSVVGCRIIPQEVGPLGIQEGRIMWSPVFEIICGFDGGSTKFFLNGRDRKDSCLFLGLFTGIEN
;
A
#
# COMPACT_ATOMS: atom_id res chain seq x y z
N MET A 1 0.97 -24.62 -18.02
CA MET A 1 1.83 -23.95 -17.00
C MET A 1 0.95 -23.25 -15.96
N LEU A 2 0.39 -24.02 -15.00
CA LEU A 2 -0.59 -23.54 -14.01
C LEU A 2 0.01 -23.36 -12.60
N ILE A 3 1.11 -24.05 -12.28
CA ILE A 3 1.67 -24.13 -10.93
C ILE A 3 2.27 -22.79 -10.46
N PHE A 4 2.95 -22.04 -11.34
CA PHE A 4 3.54 -20.73 -10.97
C PHE A 4 2.50 -19.69 -10.56
N ARG A 5 1.24 -19.86 -11.00
CA ARG A 5 0.15 -18.98 -10.56
C ARG A 5 -0.25 -19.22 -9.10
N LEU A 6 0.15 -20.33 -8.48
CA LEU A 6 -0.18 -20.66 -7.10
C LEU A 6 0.90 -20.21 -6.10
N LEU A 7 2.08 -19.85 -6.60
CA LEU A 7 3.22 -19.46 -5.77
C LEU A 7 3.14 -17.99 -5.38
N SER A 8 3.68 -17.66 -4.21
CA SER A 8 3.81 -16.27 -3.80
C SER A 8 4.85 -15.55 -4.68
N PRO A 9 4.73 -14.23 -4.89
CA PRO A 9 5.75 -13.42 -5.54
C PRO A 9 7.19 -13.64 -5.03
N ARG A 10 7.37 -13.91 -3.73
CA ARG A 10 8.70 -14.20 -3.15
C ARG A 10 9.25 -15.54 -3.61
N ASP A 11 8.43 -16.59 -3.55
CA ASP A 11 8.85 -17.93 -4.00
C ASP A 11 9.21 -17.94 -5.48
N LEU A 12 8.47 -17.16 -6.28
CA LEU A 12 8.71 -17.01 -7.71
C LEU A 12 10.03 -16.31 -8.01
N CYS A 13 10.39 -15.28 -7.24
CA CYS A 13 11.70 -14.63 -7.37
C CYS A 13 12.84 -15.61 -7.04
N ASN A 14 12.67 -16.43 -5.99
CA ASN A 14 13.66 -17.44 -5.62
C ASN A 14 13.82 -18.53 -6.70
N LEU A 15 12.71 -18.98 -7.29
CA LEU A 15 12.72 -20.00 -8.34
C LEU A 15 13.27 -19.50 -9.68
N SER A 16 13.24 -18.19 -9.93
CA SER A 16 13.79 -17.60 -11.16
C SER A 16 15.28 -17.91 -11.36
N SER A 17 16.02 -18.12 -10.27
CA SER A 17 17.45 -18.46 -10.28
C SER A 17 17.72 -19.93 -10.62
N CYS A 18 16.70 -20.80 -10.64
CA CYS A 18 16.90 -22.24 -10.82
C CYS A 18 17.17 -22.63 -12.27
N CYS A 19 16.52 -21.99 -13.26
CA CYS A 19 16.80 -22.25 -14.67
C CYS A 19 16.34 -21.10 -15.58
N LYS A 20 16.84 -21.08 -16.83
CA LYS A 20 16.52 -20.05 -17.83
C LYS A 20 15.02 -19.93 -18.11
N SER A 21 14.32 -21.05 -18.27
CA SER A 21 12.87 -21.04 -18.52
C SER A 21 12.09 -20.39 -17.38
N LEU A 22 12.49 -20.66 -16.12
CA LEU A 22 11.89 -20.03 -14.94
C LEU A 22 12.21 -18.54 -14.85
N CYS A 23 13.44 -18.17 -15.20
CA CYS A 23 13.84 -16.77 -15.30
C CYS A 23 13.00 -16.03 -16.35
N ASP A 24 12.79 -16.61 -17.52
CA ASP A 24 11.97 -16.02 -18.59
C ASP A 24 10.51 -15.81 -18.13
N ILE A 25 9.95 -16.78 -17.39
CA ILE A 25 8.61 -16.66 -16.78
C ILE A 25 8.59 -15.54 -15.73
N ALA A 26 9.59 -15.48 -14.85
CA ALA A 26 9.69 -14.47 -13.80
C ALA A 26 9.98 -13.06 -14.33
N ASN A 27 10.28 -12.91 -15.61
CA ASN A 27 10.44 -11.63 -16.31
C ASN A 27 9.26 -11.27 -17.21
N SER A 28 8.21 -12.11 -17.24
CA SER A 28 7.01 -11.87 -18.07
C SER A 28 6.04 -10.86 -17.43
N GLU A 29 5.71 -9.79 -18.14
CA GLU A 29 4.74 -8.77 -17.68
C GLU A 29 3.34 -9.37 -17.47
N ASN A 30 2.87 -10.22 -18.38
CA ASN A 30 1.55 -10.85 -18.28
C ASN A 30 1.44 -11.73 -17.03
N PHE A 31 2.54 -12.41 -16.68
CA PHE A 31 2.58 -13.22 -15.48
C PHE A 31 2.47 -12.37 -14.22
N TRP A 32 3.17 -11.24 -14.15
CA TRP A 32 3.10 -10.34 -12.99
C TRP A 32 1.77 -9.59 -12.90
N LEU A 33 1.13 -9.28 -14.02
CA LEU A 33 -0.24 -8.78 -14.03
C LEU A 33 -1.20 -9.78 -13.34
N ASP A 34 -1.16 -11.06 -13.71
CA ASP A 34 -1.96 -12.11 -13.05
C ASP A 34 -1.68 -12.17 -11.53
N GLN A 35 -0.45 -11.89 -11.10
CA GLN A 35 -0.09 -11.85 -9.68
C GLN A 35 -0.67 -10.62 -8.98
N CYS A 36 -0.59 -9.44 -9.59
CA CYS A 36 -1.21 -8.22 -9.08
C CYS A 36 -2.72 -8.41 -8.84
N GLU A 37 -3.43 -9.01 -9.79
CA GLU A 37 -4.88 -9.25 -9.69
C GLU A 37 -5.26 -10.18 -8.53
N LYS A 38 -4.40 -11.16 -8.21
CA LYS A 38 -4.63 -12.07 -7.08
C LYS A 38 -4.45 -11.42 -5.72
N VAL A 39 -3.74 -10.30 -5.65
CA VAL A 39 -3.56 -9.58 -4.37
C VAL A 39 -4.90 -9.05 -3.86
N LYS A 40 -5.85 -8.73 -4.76
CA LYS A 40 -7.23 -8.31 -4.46
C LYS A 40 -7.35 -7.10 -3.52
N VAL A 41 -6.35 -6.21 -3.52
CA VAL A 41 -6.38 -4.98 -2.73
C VAL A 41 -7.02 -3.82 -3.50
N ILE A 42 -6.93 -3.83 -4.83
CA ILE A 42 -7.52 -2.84 -5.73
C ILE A 42 -8.14 -3.51 -6.97
N PRO A 43 -9.10 -2.87 -7.65
CA PRO A 43 -9.67 -3.36 -8.92
C PRO A 43 -8.64 -3.50 -10.05
N SER A 44 -8.87 -4.44 -10.98
CA SER A 44 -7.98 -4.64 -12.15
C SER A 44 -7.80 -3.39 -13.01
N SER A 45 -8.83 -2.54 -13.13
CA SER A 45 -8.74 -1.28 -13.86
C SER A 45 -7.72 -0.32 -13.25
N GLU A 46 -7.61 -0.29 -11.92
CA GLU A 46 -6.65 0.54 -11.20
C GLU A 46 -5.22 -0.02 -11.32
N ILE A 47 -5.06 -1.35 -11.34
CA ILE A 47 -3.75 -1.99 -11.56
C ILE A 47 -3.11 -1.51 -12.87
N VAL A 48 -3.89 -1.44 -13.95
CA VAL A 48 -3.42 -0.96 -15.26
C VAL A 48 -3.06 0.53 -15.22
N GLN A 49 -3.81 1.34 -14.46
CA GLN A 49 -3.49 2.76 -14.28
C GLN A 49 -2.20 2.96 -13.48
N LEU A 50 -2.05 2.27 -12.34
CA LEU A 50 -0.86 2.35 -11.49
C LEU A 50 0.41 1.91 -12.22
N ARG A 51 0.29 0.93 -13.13
CA ARG A 51 1.41 0.45 -13.96
C ARG A 51 2.12 1.56 -14.73
N THR A 52 1.43 2.66 -15.07
CA THR A 52 2.00 3.77 -15.84
C THR A 52 3.10 4.52 -15.09
N GLY A 53 3.11 4.50 -13.75
CA GLY A 53 4.11 5.19 -12.94
C GLY A 53 5.24 4.32 -12.40
N VAL A 54 5.32 3.04 -12.82
CA VAL A 54 6.39 2.11 -12.41
C VAL A 54 7.01 1.41 -13.61
N SER A 55 8.17 0.80 -13.39
CA SER A 55 8.96 0.12 -14.42
C SER A 55 8.30 -1.14 -14.99
N SER A 56 7.60 -1.91 -14.14
CA SER A 56 7.09 -3.25 -14.47
C SER A 56 5.88 -3.63 -13.61
N TYR A 57 5.09 -4.61 -14.06
CA TYR A 57 4.09 -5.22 -13.18
C TYR A 57 4.73 -5.95 -12.00
N LYS A 58 5.98 -6.41 -12.12
CA LYS A 58 6.75 -6.97 -11.00
C LYS A 58 6.96 -5.95 -9.89
N ALA A 59 7.39 -4.73 -10.25
CA ALA A 59 7.55 -3.62 -9.31
C ALA A 59 6.23 -3.27 -8.62
N LEU A 60 5.14 -3.18 -9.39
CA LEU A 60 3.80 -2.93 -8.84
C LEU A 60 3.35 -4.05 -7.90
N CYS A 61 3.53 -5.32 -8.30
CA CYS A 61 3.14 -6.48 -7.51
C CYS A 61 3.84 -6.49 -6.16
N ARG A 62 5.12 -6.11 -6.13
CA ARG A 62 5.88 -5.98 -4.89
C ARG A 62 5.25 -4.94 -3.96
N PHE A 63 4.92 -3.75 -4.46
CA PHE A 63 4.24 -2.73 -3.65
C PHE A 63 2.87 -3.19 -3.15
N LEU A 64 2.08 -3.84 -4.00
CA LEU A 64 0.78 -4.39 -3.63
C LEU A 64 0.89 -5.41 -2.49
N VAL A 65 1.87 -6.32 -2.56
CA VAL A 65 2.04 -7.40 -1.57
C VAL A 65 2.71 -6.91 -0.28
N GLU A 66 3.76 -6.12 -0.39
CA GLU A 66 4.59 -5.75 0.76
C GLU A 66 4.07 -4.53 1.52
N VAL A 67 3.29 -3.65 0.85
CA VAL A 67 2.80 -2.41 1.45
C VAL A 67 1.28 -2.39 1.49
N MET A 68 0.60 -2.48 0.34
CA MET A 68 -0.85 -2.23 0.30
C MET A 68 -1.64 -3.32 1.02
N LYS A 69 -1.34 -4.60 0.76
CA LYS A 69 -2.05 -5.75 1.34
C LYS A 69 -2.04 -5.76 2.88
N PRO A 70 -0.89 -5.57 3.56
CA PRO A 70 -0.89 -5.58 5.02
C PRO A 70 -1.38 -4.28 5.64
N LEU A 71 -1.39 -3.14 4.92
CA LEU A 71 -1.70 -1.83 5.50
C LEU A 71 -3.10 -1.29 5.20
N VAL A 72 -3.68 -1.55 4.02
CA VAL A 72 -4.98 -0.99 3.66
C VAL A 72 -6.08 -1.53 4.56
N GLY A 73 -6.86 -0.64 5.17
CA GLY A 73 -7.91 -1.01 6.11
C GLY A 73 -8.06 -0.05 7.28
N VAL A 74 -8.75 -0.52 8.33
CA VAL A 74 -8.99 0.23 9.56
C VAL A 74 -8.08 -0.29 10.66
N TRP A 75 -7.36 0.63 11.30
CA TRP A 75 -6.46 0.36 12.40
C TRP A 75 -6.97 1.05 13.66
N VAL A 76 -6.92 0.33 14.77
CA VAL A 76 -7.32 0.85 16.09
C VAL A 76 -6.18 0.61 17.05
N TYR A 77 -5.82 1.63 17.81
CA TYR A 77 -4.84 1.48 18.88
C TYR A 77 -5.42 0.62 20.02
N GLN A 78 -4.62 -0.30 20.59
CA GLN A 78 -5.05 -1.27 21.61
C GLN A 78 -5.67 -0.65 22.88
N LYS A 79 -5.54 0.66 23.10
CA LYS A 79 -6.26 1.41 24.14
C LYS A 79 -7.35 2.29 23.51
N PRO A 80 -8.59 1.80 23.39
CA PRO A 80 -9.68 2.46 22.68
C PRO A 80 -10.24 3.71 23.39
N GLU A 81 -9.82 3.96 24.62
CA GLU A 81 -10.27 5.07 25.49
C GLU A 81 -10.02 6.49 24.94
N PHE A 82 -9.33 6.62 23.80
CA PHE A 82 -9.13 7.90 23.09
C PHE A 82 -9.62 7.92 21.63
N GLY A 83 -10.36 6.90 21.16
CA GLY A 83 -10.98 6.94 19.83
C GLY A 83 -9.99 7.04 18.65
N ASN A 84 -8.78 6.50 18.81
CA ASN A 84 -7.72 6.60 17.80
C ASN A 84 -7.91 5.56 16.69
N VAL A 85 -8.77 5.89 15.73
CA VAL A 85 -8.94 5.15 14.49
C VAL A 85 -8.07 5.76 13.41
N VAL A 86 -7.23 4.94 12.78
CA VAL A 86 -6.48 5.30 11.57
C VAL A 86 -7.05 4.49 10.42
N TYR A 87 -7.60 5.18 9.43
CA TYR A 87 -8.00 4.57 8.16
C TYR A 87 -6.85 4.70 7.17
N VAL A 88 -6.43 3.57 6.61
CA VAL A 88 -5.35 3.51 5.63
C VAL A 88 -5.96 3.18 4.27
N MET A 89 -5.80 4.10 3.33
CA MET A 89 -6.44 4.03 2.01
C MET A 89 -5.40 3.99 0.88
N PRO A 90 -5.71 3.30 -0.22
CA PRO A 90 -4.88 3.33 -1.42
C PRO A 90 -4.99 4.68 -2.13
N GLY A 91 -3.86 5.18 -2.63
CA GLY A 91 -3.75 6.31 -3.55
C GLY A 91 -3.03 5.92 -4.85
N PHE A 92 -2.77 6.87 -5.74
CA PHE A 92 -2.01 6.60 -6.95
C PHE A 92 -0.54 6.32 -6.61
N LEU A 93 -0.13 5.06 -6.68
CA LEU A 93 1.21 4.59 -6.28
C LEU A 93 1.58 5.01 -4.85
N SER A 94 0.58 5.16 -3.99
CA SER A 94 0.81 5.46 -2.58
C SER A 94 -0.22 4.80 -1.66
N VAL A 95 0.10 4.78 -0.37
CA VAL A 95 -0.81 4.39 0.72
C VAL A 95 -0.79 5.49 1.76
N VAL A 96 -1.96 6.04 2.09
CA VAL A 96 -2.09 7.15 3.03
C VAL A 96 -2.82 6.68 4.27
N GLY A 97 -2.19 6.86 5.44
CA GLY A 97 -2.83 6.65 6.73
C GLY A 97 -3.43 7.96 7.24
N CYS A 98 -4.73 7.98 7.51
CA CYS A 98 -5.48 9.13 8.00
C CYS A 98 -6.09 8.82 9.37
N ARG A 99 -5.80 9.65 10.37
CA ARG A 99 -6.47 9.59 11.67
C ARG A 99 -7.83 10.28 11.57
N ILE A 100 -8.88 9.59 11.98
CA ILE A 100 -10.21 10.19 12.18
C ILE A 100 -10.19 10.94 13.51
N ILE A 101 -10.62 12.20 13.49
CA ILE A 101 -10.62 13.06 14.67
C ILE A 101 -11.97 12.92 15.36
N PRO A 102 -12.03 12.52 16.65
CA PRO A 102 -13.27 12.54 17.41
C PRO A 102 -13.86 13.95 17.41
N GLN A 103 -15.13 14.06 17.04
CA GLN A 103 -15.86 15.32 16.96
C GLN A 103 -17.24 15.15 17.60
N GLU A 104 -17.73 16.19 18.25
CA GLU A 104 -19.12 16.22 18.68
C GLU A 104 -20.03 16.18 17.45
N VAL A 105 -21.07 15.36 17.54
CA VAL A 105 -22.06 15.22 16.49
C VAL A 105 -23.27 16.05 16.91
N GLY A 106 -23.64 17.04 16.10
CA GLY A 106 -24.79 17.88 16.37
C GLY A 106 -26.13 17.15 16.16
N PRO A 107 -27.27 17.84 16.39
CA PRO A 107 -28.61 17.26 16.30
C PRO A 107 -28.97 16.67 14.93
N LEU A 108 -28.30 17.08 13.84
CA LEU A 108 -28.49 16.55 12.48
C LEU A 108 -27.46 15.46 12.12
N GLY A 109 -26.65 14.99 13.07
CA GLY A 109 -25.80 13.83 12.85
C GLY A 109 -24.63 14.09 11.90
N ILE A 110 -24.36 13.11 11.03
CA ILE A 110 -23.39 13.20 9.93
C ILE A 110 -23.81 14.24 8.86
N GLN A 111 -25.08 14.66 8.82
CA GLN A 111 -25.52 15.66 7.85
C GLN A 111 -25.09 17.09 8.22
N GLU A 112 -24.68 17.31 9.47
CA GLU A 112 -24.32 18.64 9.98
C GLU A 112 -22.86 19.02 9.69
N GLY A 113 -21.99 18.05 9.37
CA GLY A 113 -20.58 18.31 9.12
C GLY A 113 -19.81 17.16 8.51
N ARG A 114 -18.74 17.47 7.78
CA ARG A 114 -17.81 16.46 7.23
C ARG A 114 -17.04 15.81 8.37
N ILE A 115 -16.65 14.55 8.18
CA ILE A 115 -15.74 13.85 9.09
C ILE A 115 -14.38 14.56 9.04
N MET A 116 -13.91 15.01 10.20
CA MET A 116 -12.59 15.58 10.37
C MET A 116 -11.54 14.48 10.39
N TRP A 117 -10.47 14.69 9.62
CA TRP A 117 -9.36 13.76 9.55
C TRP A 117 -8.03 14.51 9.42
N SER A 118 -6.94 13.83 9.73
CA SER A 118 -5.58 14.35 9.53
C SER A 118 -4.67 13.24 9.00
N PRO A 119 -3.78 13.54 8.04
CA PRO A 119 -2.83 12.55 7.56
C PRO A 119 -1.80 12.25 8.67
N VAL A 120 -1.45 10.98 8.81
CA VAL A 120 -0.46 10.46 9.77
C VAL A 120 0.80 10.05 9.04
N PHE A 121 0.65 9.31 7.93
CA PHE A 121 1.77 8.90 7.10
C PHE A 121 1.34 8.72 5.64
N GLU A 122 2.31 8.73 4.75
CA GLU A 122 2.17 8.32 3.36
C GLU A 122 3.35 7.42 2.95
N ILE A 123 3.07 6.35 2.23
CA ILE A 123 4.10 5.47 1.65
C ILE A 123 3.97 5.55 0.13
N ILE A 124 5.02 5.99 -0.55
CA ILE A 124 5.04 6.12 -2.02
C ILE A 124 5.84 4.97 -2.62
N CYS A 125 5.29 4.34 -3.65
CA CYS A 125 5.93 3.29 -4.42
C CYS A 125 7.12 3.86 -5.20
N GLY A 126 8.26 3.18 -5.11
CA GLY A 126 9.41 3.46 -5.98
C GLY A 126 9.15 2.99 -7.41
N PHE A 127 9.80 3.64 -8.38
CA PHE A 127 9.68 3.28 -9.80
C PHE A 127 10.10 1.83 -10.09
N ASP A 128 11.10 1.33 -9.38
CA ASP A 128 11.65 -0.03 -9.49
C ASP A 128 10.99 -1.05 -8.55
N GLY A 129 10.07 -0.60 -7.69
CA GLY A 129 9.42 -1.42 -6.66
C GLY A 129 10.29 -1.73 -5.44
N GLY A 130 11.57 -1.35 -5.42
CA GLY A 130 12.49 -1.58 -4.30
C GLY A 130 12.67 -0.36 -3.38
N SER A 131 12.37 0.84 -3.88
CA SER A 131 12.62 2.11 -3.21
C SER A 131 11.35 2.79 -2.70
N THR A 132 10.67 2.18 -1.72
CA THR A 132 9.50 2.80 -1.08
C THR A 132 9.90 3.94 -0.14
N LYS A 133 9.35 5.13 -0.40
CA LYS A 133 9.58 6.31 0.45
C LYS A 133 8.46 6.41 1.47
N PHE A 134 8.83 6.61 2.72
CA PHE A 134 7.92 6.77 3.85
C PHE A 134 7.91 8.22 4.30
N PHE A 135 6.74 8.79 4.49
CA PHE A 135 6.57 10.16 4.97
C PHE A 135 5.74 10.12 6.24
N LEU A 136 6.26 10.65 7.35
CA LEU A 136 5.48 10.90 8.55
C LEU A 136 5.02 12.35 8.55
N ASN A 137 3.73 12.53 8.75
CA ASN A 137 3.13 13.83 8.96
C ASN A 137 3.14 14.13 10.46
N GLY A 138 3.94 15.12 10.86
CA GLY A 138 3.98 15.65 12.21
C GLY A 138 3.58 17.12 12.23
N ARG A 139 3.25 17.64 13.41
CA ARG A 139 3.11 19.08 13.63
C ARG A 139 4.09 19.47 14.71
N ASP A 140 5.11 20.28 14.38
CA ASP A 140 5.99 20.88 15.39
C ASP A 140 5.59 22.34 15.60
N ARG A 141 5.15 22.64 16.82
CA ARG A 141 4.91 23.96 17.46
C ARG A 141 4.16 25.07 16.72
N LYS A 142 3.84 24.95 15.42
CA LYS A 142 2.91 25.75 14.59
C LYS A 142 2.94 25.37 13.10
N ASP A 143 3.93 24.59 12.65
CA ASP A 143 4.09 24.22 11.24
C ASP A 143 3.89 22.71 11.00
N SER A 144 3.37 22.36 9.83
CA SER A 144 3.27 20.98 9.35
C SER A 144 4.66 20.50 8.93
N CYS A 145 5.18 19.44 9.54
CA CYS A 145 6.50 18.87 9.24
C CYS A 145 6.36 17.52 8.53
N LEU A 146 7.12 17.34 7.44
CA LEU A 146 7.25 16.08 6.72
C LEU A 146 8.59 15.44 7.08
N PHE A 147 8.56 14.26 7.69
CA PHE A 147 9.77 13.48 7.96
C PHE A 147 9.90 12.36 6.94
N LEU A 148 10.99 12.36 6.18
CA LEU A 148 11.30 11.33 5.18
C LEU A 148 12.01 10.15 5.86
N GLY A 149 11.46 8.96 5.69
CA GLY A 149 12.06 7.68 6.06
C GLY A 149 12.11 6.70 4.87
N LEU A 150 12.85 5.61 5.03
CA LEU A 150 12.82 4.48 4.11
C LEU A 150 11.97 3.36 4.73
N PHE A 151 11.04 2.79 3.97
CA PHE A 151 10.24 1.65 4.43
C PHE A 151 10.90 0.35 3.96
N THR A 152 11.39 -0.48 4.89
CA THR A 152 12.05 -1.76 4.57
C THR A 152 11.12 -2.98 4.65
N GLY A 153 9.84 -2.79 4.94
CA GLY A 153 8.84 -3.86 5.10
C GLY A 153 8.38 -4.03 6.55
N ILE A 154 7.33 -4.83 6.74
CA ILE A 154 6.84 -5.25 8.06
C ILE A 154 7.46 -6.63 8.36
N GLU A 155 8.27 -6.73 9.41
CA GLU A 155 8.66 -8.04 9.98
C GLU A 155 7.46 -8.58 10.76
N ASN A 156 6.97 -9.76 10.37
CA ASN A 156 5.96 -10.52 11.11
C ASN A 156 6.65 -11.47 12.10
#